data_AF-A0A519T8V7-F1
#
_entry.id   AF-A0A519T8V7-F1
#
_cell.length_a   1.000
_cell.length_b   1.000
_cell.length_c   1.000
_cell.angle_alpha   90.00
_cell.angle_beta   90.00
_cell.angle_gamma   90.00
#
_symmetry.space_group_name_H-M   'P 1'
#
loop_
_entity.id
_entity.type
_entity.pdbx_description
1 polymer ?
#
loop_
_entity_poly.entity_id
_entity_poly.type
_entity_poly.pdbx_seq_one_letter_code
_entity_poly.pdbx_strand_id
1 'polypeptide(L)'
;MAHFTTCLLALALGLSTASHLYAQPAAPPITAAVPDALTARQADHVAALGQVWGLLKYHHPAVAAGQRDWDAEFRRQLPRVLACRSVAERSRLLSAWVSSLGPVPPCTTCAAPPKSEVRLVPNLRWAENKHRFSAELRQQLAYIQANRYQGTPYYVGQLGSSTLFLHEEAYADQPCPPADLRLLGLCRYWNMYQYYYPYSYLWQEDWAHVLLDVLPRFAAANTALRYRHAAAALFTRVHDGHARYYPLDPLLEAERGDYLVAADVQFVNQQAVVTHVRQDGLVPTSPLAAGDVIRQLAGRPVAELVRQRLPETPGSNRPAQLNTIAGNLLYAPTPQLALQVERASCGVG
;
A
#
# COMPACT_ATOMS: atom_id res chain seq x y z
N MET A 1 51.07 -47.96 57.96
CA MET A 1 51.09 -47.70 56.51
C MET A 1 49.65 -47.58 56.05
N ALA A 2 49.33 -46.47 55.35
CA ALA A 2 48.32 -46.28 54.30
C ALA A 2 46.93 -46.98 54.43
N HIS A 3 45.77 -46.36 54.20
CA HIS A 3 45.35 -45.00 53.86
C HIS A 3 43.82 -44.91 54.09
N PHE A 4 43.34 -43.68 54.24
CA PHE A 4 41.96 -43.17 54.25
C PHE A 4 41.07 -43.81 53.15
N THR A 5 39.73 -43.88 53.26
CA THR A 5 38.83 -42.75 52.96
C THR A 5 37.39 -43.07 53.35
N THR A 6 36.75 -42.15 54.08
CA THR A 6 35.34 -42.13 54.49
C THR A 6 34.51 -41.38 53.44
N CYS A 7 33.45 -41.98 52.91
CA CYS A 7 32.48 -41.27 52.05
C CYS A 7 31.19 -40.98 52.85
N LEU A 8 30.98 -39.69 53.16
CA LEU A 8 29.74 -39.14 53.70
C LEU A 8 28.72 -38.93 52.57
N LEU A 9 27.51 -39.48 52.72
CA LEU A 9 26.33 -39.08 51.95
C LEU A 9 25.84 -37.71 52.46
N ALA A 10 25.83 -36.71 51.58
CA ALA A 10 25.15 -35.44 51.82
C ALA A 10 23.79 -35.44 51.11
N LEU A 11 22.69 -35.36 51.90
CA LEU A 11 21.36 -35.05 51.41
C LEU A 11 21.30 -33.56 51.03
N ALA A 12 21.06 -33.26 49.74
CA ALA A 12 20.72 -31.92 49.30
C ALA A 12 19.19 -31.73 49.34
N LEU A 13 18.72 -30.91 50.28
CA LEU A 13 17.36 -30.37 50.32
C LEU A 13 17.24 -29.25 49.27
N GLY A 14 16.52 -29.52 48.18
CA GLY A 14 16.16 -28.50 47.19
C GLY A 14 15.00 -27.64 47.68
N LEU A 15 15.27 -26.40 48.04
CA LEU A 15 14.26 -25.36 48.28
C LEU A 15 13.79 -24.81 46.91
N SER A 16 12.54 -25.14 46.54
CA SER A 16 11.87 -24.58 45.36
C SER A 16 11.34 -23.18 45.68
N THR A 17 11.94 -22.15 45.09
CA THR A 17 11.36 -20.81 45.07
C THR A 17 10.40 -20.72 43.89
N ALA A 18 9.10 -20.71 44.16
CA ALA A 18 8.06 -20.49 43.17
C ALA A 18 8.10 -19.03 42.68
N SER A 19 8.69 -18.80 41.51
CA SER A 19 8.56 -17.54 40.79
C SER A 19 7.15 -17.44 40.21
N HIS A 20 6.35 -16.51 40.72
CA HIS A 20 5.06 -16.15 40.13
C HIS A 20 5.30 -15.50 38.75
N LEU A 21 5.36 -16.32 37.70
CA LEU A 21 5.21 -15.88 36.32
C LEU A 21 3.76 -15.41 36.14
N TYR A 22 3.58 -14.10 35.95
CA TYR A 22 2.37 -13.55 35.39
C TYR A 22 2.14 -14.22 34.02
N ALA A 23 1.22 -15.18 33.96
CA ALA A 23 0.81 -15.79 32.71
C ALA A 23 0.22 -14.69 31.82
N GLN A 24 0.89 -14.40 30.70
CA GLN A 24 0.28 -13.61 29.64
C GLN A 24 -0.97 -14.35 29.16
N PRO A 25 -2.11 -13.66 28.93
CA PRO A 25 -3.27 -14.31 28.34
C PRO A 25 -2.84 -14.96 27.01
N ALA A 26 -3.26 -16.21 26.82
CA ALA A 26 -2.96 -16.98 25.62
C ALA A 26 -3.27 -16.16 24.38
N ALA A 27 -2.32 -16.13 23.42
CA ALA A 27 -2.55 -15.47 22.15
C ALA A 27 -3.82 -16.05 21.50
N PRO A 28 -4.72 -15.21 20.95
CA PRO A 28 -5.87 -15.71 20.21
C PRO A 28 -5.37 -16.61 19.06
N PRO A 29 -6.15 -17.63 18.67
CA PRO A 29 -5.76 -18.51 17.59
C PRO A 29 -5.47 -17.71 16.31
N ILE A 30 -4.49 -18.17 15.54
CA ILE A 30 -4.01 -17.58 14.26
C ILE A 30 -5.16 -17.43 13.23
N THR A 31 -6.32 -18.00 13.51
CA THR A 31 -7.51 -18.09 12.66
C THR A 31 -8.55 -16.98 12.84
N ALA A 32 -8.31 -15.95 13.67
CA ALA A 32 -9.26 -14.84 13.74
C ALA A 32 -9.32 -14.13 12.37
N ALA A 33 -10.41 -14.35 11.65
CA ALA A 33 -10.63 -13.81 10.32
C ALA A 33 -10.58 -12.27 10.37
N VAL A 34 -9.87 -11.67 9.41
CA VAL A 34 -9.91 -10.22 9.21
C VAL A 34 -11.34 -9.85 8.81
N PRO A 35 -12.00 -8.91 9.52
CA PRO A 35 -13.36 -8.55 9.17
C PRO A 35 -13.38 -7.76 7.86
N ASP A 36 -14.41 -8.01 7.03
CA ASP A 36 -14.64 -7.30 5.77
C ASP A 36 -14.89 -5.79 6.00
N ALA A 37 -15.26 -5.38 7.21
CA ALA A 37 -15.40 -3.99 7.60
C ALA A 37 -14.56 -3.69 8.84
N LEU A 38 -13.49 -2.89 8.67
CA LEU A 38 -12.69 -2.40 9.77
C LEU A 38 -13.38 -1.21 10.45
N THR A 39 -13.48 -1.24 11.78
CA THR A 39 -13.75 -0.01 12.54
C THR A 39 -12.58 0.98 12.41
N ALA A 40 -12.81 2.27 12.66
CA ALA A 40 -11.74 3.28 12.66
C ALA A 40 -10.55 2.90 13.57
N ARG A 41 -10.85 2.32 14.75
CA ARG A 41 -9.83 1.81 15.67
C ARG A 41 -9.03 0.65 15.06
N GLN A 42 -9.70 -0.32 14.45
CA GLN A 42 -9.02 -1.44 13.79
C GLN A 42 -8.18 -0.98 12.61
N ALA A 43 -8.68 -0.06 11.78
CA ALA A 43 -7.89 0.56 10.71
C ALA A 43 -6.63 1.24 11.28
N ASP A 44 -6.75 2.04 12.35
CA ASP A 44 -5.59 2.64 13.01
C ASP A 44 -4.61 1.59 13.58
N HIS A 45 -5.13 0.49 14.11
CA HIS A 45 -4.31 -0.62 14.61
C HIS A 45 -3.53 -1.33 13.51
N VAL A 46 -4.16 -1.61 12.37
CA VAL A 46 -3.51 -2.23 11.20
C VAL A 46 -2.51 -1.26 10.55
N ALA A 47 -2.83 0.03 10.45
CA ALA A 47 -1.89 1.02 9.93
C ALA A 47 -0.62 1.10 10.78
N ALA A 48 -0.76 1.13 12.11
CA ALA A 48 0.37 1.12 13.03
C ALA A 48 1.20 -0.17 12.87
N LEU A 49 0.57 -1.34 12.70
CA LEU A 49 1.27 -2.58 12.38
C LEU A 49 2.04 -2.47 11.05
N GLY A 50 1.40 -2.01 9.98
CA GLY A 50 2.03 -1.87 8.66
C GLY A 50 3.24 -0.93 8.65
N GLN A 51 3.14 0.19 9.38
CA GLN A 51 4.24 1.15 9.52
C GLN A 51 5.42 0.55 10.29
N VAL A 52 5.16 -0.07 11.45
CA VAL A 52 6.21 -0.74 12.25
C VAL A 52 6.82 -1.90 11.47
N TRP A 53 6.00 -2.71 10.80
CA TRP A 53 6.45 -3.83 9.98
C TRP A 53 7.45 -3.40 8.89
N GLY A 54 7.18 -2.29 8.19
CA GLY A 54 8.08 -1.80 7.15
C GLY A 54 9.36 -1.15 7.68
N LEU A 55 9.27 -0.41 8.79
CA LEU A 55 10.46 0.12 9.45
C LEU A 55 11.40 -1.01 9.83
N LEU A 56 10.88 -2.06 10.46
CA LEU A 56 11.65 -3.24 10.82
C LEU A 56 12.18 -3.96 9.58
N LYS A 57 11.37 -4.10 8.52
CA LYS A 57 11.76 -4.73 7.24
C LYS A 57 13.07 -4.18 6.68
N TYR A 58 13.21 -2.86 6.71
CA TYR A 58 14.33 -2.18 6.08
C TYR A 58 15.45 -1.75 7.05
N HIS A 59 15.25 -1.84 8.37
CA HIS A 59 16.22 -1.33 9.36
C HIS A 59 16.66 -2.36 10.40
N HIS A 60 15.81 -3.32 10.80
CA HIS A 60 16.15 -4.26 11.86
C HIS A 60 17.08 -5.37 11.34
N PRO A 61 18.27 -5.63 11.93
CA PRO A 61 19.24 -6.60 11.40
C PRO A 61 18.67 -8.00 11.15
N ALA A 62 17.91 -8.56 12.11
CA ALA A 62 17.31 -9.88 11.94
C ALA A 62 16.29 -9.97 10.78
N VAL A 63 15.71 -8.84 10.37
CA VAL A 63 14.68 -8.81 9.34
C VAL A 63 15.29 -8.40 8.00
N ALA A 64 16.01 -7.28 7.97
CA ALA A 64 16.65 -6.76 6.77
C ALA A 64 17.72 -7.70 6.19
N ALA A 65 18.27 -8.62 6.99
CA ALA A 65 19.15 -9.70 6.54
C ALA A 65 18.40 -10.98 6.07
N GLY A 66 17.06 -10.99 6.10
CA GLY A 66 16.25 -12.12 5.63
C GLY A 66 16.16 -13.32 6.57
N GLN A 67 16.42 -13.16 7.87
CA GLN A 67 16.45 -14.28 8.82
C GLN A 67 15.05 -14.70 9.29
N ARG A 68 14.00 -14.00 8.84
CA ARG A 68 12.61 -14.22 9.23
C ARG A 68 11.73 -14.20 7.99
N ASP A 69 10.74 -15.10 7.96
CA ASP A 69 9.60 -14.96 7.05
C ASP A 69 8.74 -13.78 7.53
N TRP A 70 8.99 -12.63 6.91
CA TRP A 70 8.44 -11.36 7.36
C TRP A 70 6.98 -11.16 6.97
N ASP A 71 6.53 -11.78 5.88
CA ASP A 71 5.12 -11.81 5.49
C ASP A 71 4.32 -12.67 6.48
N ALA A 72 4.85 -13.84 6.85
CA ALA A 72 4.20 -14.69 7.85
C ALA A 72 4.18 -14.03 9.24
N GLU A 73 5.21 -13.27 9.62
CA GLU A 73 5.19 -12.46 10.85
C GLU A 73 4.08 -11.40 10.82
N PHE A 74 3.91 -10.66 9.72
CA PHE A 74 2.79 -9.71 9.59
C PHE A 74 1.45 -10.39 9.84
N ARG A 75 1.23 -11.52 9.17
CA ARG A 75 -0.01 -12.30 9.28
C ARG A 75 -0.22 -12.86 10.69
N ARG A 76 0.84 -13.21 11.42
CA ARG A 76 0.76 -13.59 12.85
C ARG A 76 0.35 -12.42 13.75
N GLN A 77 0.82 -11.20 13.49
CA GLN A 77 0.49 -10.04 14.32
C GLN A 77 -0.88 -9.43 14.00
N LEU A 78 -1.33 -9.53 12.76
CA LEU A 78 -2.58 -8.94 12.27
C LEU A 78 -3.81 -9.24 13.14
N PRO A 79 -4.18 -10.51 13.43
CA PRO A 79 -5.34 -10.81 14.28
C PRO A 79 -5.17 -10.26 15.70
N ARG A 80 -3.94 -10.19 16.21
CA ARG A 80 -3.66 -9.72 17.57
C ARG A 80 -3.86 -8.20 17.68
N VAL A 81 -3.39 -7.41 16.70
CA VAL A 81 -3.63 -5.95 16.70
C VAL A 81 -5.10 -5.60 16.45
N LEU A 82 -5.81 -6.40 15.65
CA LEU A 82 -7.25 -6.26 15.43
C LEU A 82 -8.06 -6.51 16.72
N ALA A 83 -7.58 -7.41 17.58
CA ALA A 83 -8.21 -7.73 18.87
C ALA A 83 -7.93 -6.67 19.96
N CYS A 84 -6.88 -5.85 19.81
CA CYS A 84 -6.56 -4.82 20.79
C CYS A 84 -7.72 -3.82 20.96
N ARG A 85 -8.01 -3.46 22.21
CA ARG A 85 -9.11 -2.58 22.58
C ARG A 85 -8.69 -1.12 22.68
N SER A 86 -7.39 -0.83 22.69
CA SER A 86 -6.84 0.52 22.83
C SER A 86 -5.47 0.68 22.18
N VAL A 87 -5.08 1.93 21.94
CA VAL A 87 -3.73 2.33 21.50
C VAL A 87 -2.65 1.84 22.48
N ALA A 88 -2.92 1.87 23.78
CA ALA A 88 -1.97 1.42 24.80
C ALA A 88 -1.73 -0.09 24.72
N GLU A 89 -2.79 -0.88 24.53
CA GLU A 89 -2.70 -2.33 24.36
C GLU A 89 -1.93 -2.68 23.08
N ARG A 90 -2.28 -2.04 21.95
CA ARG A 90 -1.55 -2.20 20.69
C ARG A 90 -0.07 -1.84 20.84
N SER A 91 0.24 -0.72 21.49
CA SER A 91 1.63 -0.26 21.66
C SER A 91 2.46 -1.24 22.48
N ARG A 92 1.88 -1.82 23.55
CA ARG A 92 2.55 -2.89 24.32
C ARG A 92 2.79 -4.13 23.48
N LEU A 93 1.82 -4.53 22.66
CA LEU A 93 1.96 -5.67 21.76
C LEU A 93 3.08 -5.45 20.75
N LEU A 94 3.09 -4.30 20.08
CA LEU A 94 4.11 -3.96 19.08
C LEU A 94 5.50 -3.81 19.74
N SER A 95 5.60 -3.22 20.93
CA SER A 95 6.86 -3.15 21.69
C SER A 95 7.41 -4.54 22.01
N ALA A 96 6.55 -5.43 22.53
CA ALA A 96 6.94 -6.80 22.82
C ALA A 96 7.38 -7.57 21.56
N TRP A 97 6.70 -7.34 20.43
CA TRP A 97 7.08 -7.93 19.14
C TRP A 97 8.46 -7.43 18.68
N VAL A 98 8.73 -6.11 18.76
CA VAL A 98 10.05 -5.55 18.46
C VAL A 98 11.12 -6.20 19.34
N SER A 99 10.90 -6.27 20.65
CA SER A 99 11.85 -6.91 21.59
C SER A 99 12.11 -8.38 21.27
N SER A 100 11.12 -9.11 20.74
CA SER A 100 11.24 -10.53 20.39
C SER A 100 12.16 -10.82 19.20
N LEU A 101 12.52 -9.79 18.42
CA LEU A 101 13.42 -9.91 17.26
C LEU A 101 14.89 -10.00 17.67
N GLY A 102 15.21 -9.75 18.94
CA GLY A 102 16.56 -9.74 19.48
C GLY A 102 17.18 -8.35 19.54
N PRO A 103 18.40 -8.25 20.09
CA PRO A 103 19.07 -6.96 20.26
C PRO A 103 19.54 -6.37 18.92
N VAL A 104 19.47 -5.05 18.82
CA VAL A 104 20.10 -4.29 17.72
C VAL A 104 21.44 -3.73 18.22
N PRO A 105 22.58 -4.19 17.67
CA PRO A 105 23.88 -3.70 18.09
C PRO A 105 24.01 -2.20 17.77
N PRO A 106 24.65 -1.40 18.64
CA PRO A 106 24.98 -0.03 18.32
C PRO A 106 25.80 0.05 17.02
N CYS A 107 25.42 0.96 16.13
CA CYS A 107 26.08 1.12 14.85
C CYS A 107 27.27 2.09 15.00
N THR A 108 28.44 1.57 15.33
CA THR A 108 29.66 2.36 15.56
C THR A 108 30.29 2.88 14.25
N THR A 109 30.04 2.20 13.13
CA THR A 109 30.60 2.51 11.81
C THR A 109 29.53 2.72 10.74
N CYS A 110 28.37 3.23 11.15
CA CYS A 110 27.27 3.54 10.22
C CYS A 110 27.77 4.41 9.06
N ALA A 111 27.33 4.07 7.84
CA ALA A 111 27.67 4.85 6.67
C ALA A 111 27.27 6.32 6.89
N ALA A 112 28.27 7.20 6.79
CA ALA A 112 28.02 8.63 6.84
C ALA A 112 27.05 9.01 5.71
N PRO A 113 26.12 9.94 5.95
CA PRO A 113 25.33 10.51 4.87
C PRO A 113 26.24 11.01 3.73
N PRO A 114 25.78 10.96 2.47
CA PRO A 114 26.51 11.55 1.35
C PRO A 114 26.92 12.99 1.66
N LYS A 115 28.13 13.40 1.23
CA LYS A 115 28.58 14.80 1.36
C LYS A 115 27.77 15.75 0.48
N SER A 116 27.20 15.24 -0.61
CA SER A 116 26.27 15.96 -1.48
C SER A 116 24.94 16.19 -0.76
N GLU A 117 24.27 17.28 -1.11
CA GLU A 117 22.92 17.55 -0.60
C GLU A 117 21.98 16.37 -0.92
N VAL A 118 21.42 15.78 0.13
CA VAL A 118 20.42 14.73 0.01
C VAL A 118 19.06 15.40 -0.02
N ARG A 119 18.47 15.51 -1.22
CA ARG A 119 17.15 16.14 -1.41
C ARG A 119 16.02 15.45 -0.64
N LEU A 120 16.13 14.12 -0.45
CA LEU A 120 15.07 13.32 0.14
C LEU A 120 15.62 12.29 1.11
N VAL A 121 14.97 12.22 2.28
CA VAL A 121 15.08 11.11 3.23
C VAL A 121 13.68 10.63 3.58
N PRO A 122 13.48 9.34 3.92
CA PRO A 122 12.18 8.85 4.35
C PRO A 122 11.63 9.68 5.53
N ASN A 123 10.42 10.24 5.38
CA ASN A 123 9.76 10.98 6.45
C ASN A 123 9.17 10.00 7.49
N LEU A 124 9.90 9.81 8.60
CA LEU A 124 9.52 8.89 9.68
C LEU A 124 8.83 9.58 10.88
N ARG A 125 8.33 10.81 10.72
CA ARG A 125 7.60 11.54 11.79
C ARG A 125 6.41 10.76 12.35
N TRP A 126 5.82 9.85 11.57
CA TRP A 126 4.76 8.96 12.06
C TRP A 126 5.22 8.14 13.27
N ALA A 127 6.50 7.72 13.33
CA ALA A 127 7.06 6.91 14.40
C ALA A 127 7.22 7.69 15.71
N GLU A 128 7.15 9.03 15.66
CA GLU A 128 7.27 9.92 16.81
C GLU A 128 5.91 10.27 17.43
N ASN A 129 4.80 9.85 16.81
CA ASN A 129 3.46 10.25 17.20
C ASN A 129 3.08 9.69 18.59
N LYS A 130 3.15 10.55 19.61
CA LYS A 130 2.82 10.24 21.02
C LYS A 130 1.37 9.80 21.26
N HIS A 131 0.46 10.11 20.34
CA HIS A 131 -0.94 9.70 20.42
C HIS A 131 -1.18 8.32 19.82
N ARG A 132 -0.27 7.82 18.99
CA ARG A 132 -0.37 6.50 18.35
C ARG A 132 0.59 5.46 18.94
N PHE A 133 1.71 5.90 19.54
CA PHE A 133 2.73 5.00 20.06
C PHE A 133 3.18 5.40 21.47
N SER A 134 3.34 4.40 22.34
CA SER A 134 3.90 4.58 23.69
C SER A 134 5.33 5.11 23.65
N ALA A 135 5.79 5.73 24.73
CA ALA A 135 7.17 6.23 24.81
C ALA A 135 8.21 5.14 24.57
N GLU A 136 8.00 3.96 25.14
CA GLU A 136 8.84 2.77 24.96
C GLU A 136 8.98 2.38 23.48
N LEU A 137 7.86 2.21 22.77
CA LEU A 137 7.88 1.81 21.36
C LEU A 137 8.53 2.89 20.49
N ARG A 138 8.24 4.17 20.75
CA ARG A 138 8.90 5.27 20.01
C ARG A 138 10.41 5.26 20.20
N GLN A 139 10.89 4.99 21.42
CA GLN A 139 12.31 4.88 21.72
C GLN A 139 12.95 3.69 21.00
N GLN A 140 12.28 2.54 20.95
CA GLN A 140 12.76 1.37 20.20
C GLN A 140 12.88 1.67 18.70
N LEU A 141 11.84 2.26 18.08
CA LEU A 141 11.83 2.59 16.66
C LEU A 141 12.94 3.60 16.32
N ALA A 142 13.11 4.64 17.14
CA ALA A 142 14.18 5.62 16.97
C ALA A 142 15.56 4.98 17.12
N TYR A 143 15.75 4.08 18.10
CA TYR A 143 17.00 3.36 18.29
C TYR A 143 17.33 2.46 17.09
N ILE A 144 16.35 1.75 16.55
CA ILE A 144 16.52 0.90 15.36
C ILE A 144 16.86 1.75 14.13
N GLN A 145 16.23 2.91 13.95
CA GLN A 145 16.55 3.83 12.86
C GLN A 145 17.99 4.37 12.95
N ALA A 146 18.42 4.76 14.16
CA ALA A 146 19.77 5.26 14.41
C ALA A 146 20.83 4.17 14.24
N ASN A 147 20.50 2.91 14.53
CA ASN A 147 21.39 1.76 14.47
C ASN A 147 20.99 0.78 13.36
N ARG A 148 20.52 1.31 12.24
CA ARG A 148 19.95 0.52 11.15
C ARG A 148 20.97 -0.45 10.55
N TYR A 149 20.49 -1.60 10.10
CA TYR A 149 21.29 -2.62 9.43
C TYR A 149 22.13 -2.04 8.28
N GLN A 150 23.43 -2.33 8.30
CA GLN A 150 24.42 -1.85 7.30
C GLN A 150 24.92 -2.95 6.37
N GLY A 151 24.48 -4.20 6.56
CA GLY A 151 24.90 -5.32 5.71
C GLY A 151 24.15 -5.36 4.39
N THR A 152 24.33 -6.43 3.62
CA THR A 152 23.64 -6.64 2.35
C THR A 152 22.11 -6.75 2.58
N PRO A 153 21.30 -5.84 2.03
CA PRO A 153 19.85 -5.86 2.20
C PRO A 153 19.23 -7.07 1.48
N TYR A 154 18.36 -7.80 2.18
CA TYR A 154 17.67 -8.96 1.63
C TYR A 154 16.51 -8.57 0.70
N TYR A 155 15.72 -7.55 1.06
CA TYR A 155 14.50 -7.19 0.32
C TYR A 155 14.69 -6.16 -0.79
N VAL A 156 15.89 -5.57 -0.90
CA VAL A 156 16.12 -4.43 -1.80
C VAL A 156 17.40 -4.63 -2.57
N GLY A 157 17.29 -4.54 -3.89
CA GLY A 157 18.41 -4.54 -4.82
C GLY A 157 18.39 -3.29 -5.70
N GLN A 158 19.31 -3.24 -6.65
CA GLN A 158 19.42 -2.14 -7.60
C GLN A 158 19.70 -2.70 -9.00
N LEU A 159 19.00 -2.15 -10.00
CA LEU A 159 19.26 -2.38 -11.42
C LEU A 159 19.40 -1.02 -12.11
N GLY A 160 20.64 -0.64 -12.43
CA GLY A 160 20.92 0.71 -12.92
C GLY A 160 20.53 1.76 -11.89
N SER A 161 19.64 2.69 -12.26
CA SER A 161 19.06 3.69 -11.36
C SER A 161 17.76 3.25 -10.67
N SER A 162 17.28 2.03 -10.94
CA SER A 162 16.01 1.54 -10.42
C SER A 162 16.20 0.70 -9.15
N THR A 163 15.34 0.93 -8.16
CA THR A 163 15.22 0.06 -6.99
C THR A 163 14.49 -1.22 -7.38
N LEU A 164 15.05 -2.37 -7.02
CA LEU A 164 14.39 -3.67 -7.12
C LEU A 164 13.91 -4.12 -5.75
N PHE A 165 12.70 -4.66 -5.68
CA PHE A 165 12.20 -5.33 -4.48
C PHE A 165 12.33 -6.83 -4.65
N LEU A 166 13.22 -7.43 -3.88
CA LEU A 166 13.61 -8.83 -3.97
C LEU A 166 12.88 -9.64 -2.90
N HIS A 167 12.70 -10.94 -3.14
CA HIS A 167 12.12 -11.88 -2.18
C HIS A 167 10.74 -11.44 -1.66
N GLU A 168 9.94 -10.82 -2.52
CA GLU A 168 8.53 -10.49 -2.25
C GLU A 168 7.67 -11.55 -2.92
N GLU A 169 6.97 -12.37 -2.12
CA GLU A 169 6.06 -13.35 -2.69
C GLU A 169 4.90 -12.67 -3.40
N ALA A 170 4.61 -13.15 -4.63
CA ALA A 170 3.60 -12.52 -5.49
C ALA A 170 2.17 -12.82 -5.03
N TYR A 171 1.95 -13.98 -4.40
CA TYR A 171 0.61 -14.49 -4.02
C TYR A 171 -0.39 -14.40 -5.18
N ALA A 172 0.05 -14.80 -6.37
CA ALA A 172 -0.67 -14.68 -7.62
C ALA A 172 -1.53 -15.91 -7.97
N ASP A 173 -1.67 -16.86 -7.03
CA ASP A 173 -2.46 -18.08 -7.18
C ASP A 173 -3.97 -17.80 -7.29
N GLN A 174 -4.45 -16.74 -6.63
CA GLN A 174 -5.85 -16.37 -6.60
C GLN A 174 -6.07 -14.96 -7.16
N PRO A 175 -7.07 -14.76 -8.05
CA PRO A 175 -7.42 -13.42 -8.53
C PRO A 175 -7.81 -12.46 -7.40
N CYS A 176 -8.39 -12.96 -6.30
CA CYS A 176 -8.66 -12.19 -5.10
C CYS A 176 -7.98 -12.86 -3.90
N PRO A 177 -6.86 -12.35 -3.40
CA PRO A 177 -6.22 -12.88 -2.21
C PRO A 177 -7.14 -12.76 -0.98
N PRO A 178 -6.97 -13.61 0.05
CA PRO A 178 -7.65 -13.45 1.33
C PRO A 178 -7.31 -12.09 1.99
N ALA A 179 -8.16 -11.66 2.91
CA ALA A 179 -8.10 -10.31 3.47
C ALA A 179 -6.77 -9.95 4.15
N ASP A 180 -6.15 -10.90 4.84
CA ASP A 180 -4.82 -10.74 5.43
C ASP A 180 -3.73 -10.47 4.39
N LEU A 181 -3.76 -11.16 3.25
CA LEU A 181 -2.85 -10.93 2.12
C LEU A 181 -3.15 -9.61 1.39
N ARG A 182 -4.43 -9.21 1.26
CA ARG A 182 -4.78 -7.88 0.72
C ARG A 182 -4.22 -6.75 1.58
N LEU A 183 -4.34 -6.86 2.91
CA LEU A 183 -3.80 -5.87 3.85
C LEU A 183 -2.27 -5.89 3.89
N LEU A 184 -1.64 -7.06 3.77
CA LEU A 184 -0.19 -7.18 3.61
C LEU A 184 0.27 -6.48 2.32
N GLY A 185 -0.37 -6.75 1.19
CA GLY A 185 -0.04 -6.12 -0.10
C GLY A 185 -0.15 -4.60 -0.06
N LEU A 186 -1.19 -4.07 0.58
CA LEU A 186 -1.33 -2.64 0.85
C LEU A 186 -0.17 -2.11 1.71
N CYS A 187 0.12 -2.74 2.85
CA CYS A 187 1.21 -2.30 3.73
C CYS A 187 2.56 -2.38 3.02
N ARG A 188 2.79 -3.40 2.20
CA ARG A 188 4.00 -3.57 1.39
C ARG A 188 4.15 -2.42 0.40
N TYR A 189 3.12 -2.15 -0.41
CA TYR A 189 3.14 -1.04 -1.37
C TYR A 189 3.38 0.31 -0.66
N TRP A 190 2.66 0.55 0.44
CA TRP A 190 2.82 1.77 1.22
C TRP A 190 4.27 1.98 1.69
N ASN A 191 4.91 0.90 2.16
CA ASN A 191 6.29 0.93 2.62
C ASN A 191 7.30 1.07 1.47
N MET A 192 7.10 0.40 0.33
CA MET A 192 7.94 0.59 -0.86
C MET A 192 8.03 2.07 -1.23
N TYR A 193 6.90 2.79 -1.21
CA TYR A 193 6.87 4.21 -1.51
C TYR A 193 7.42 5.09 -0.37
N GLN A 194 7.10 4.75 0.88
CA GLN A 194 7.60 5.48 2.06
C GLN A 194 9.14 5.54 2.12
N TYR A 195 9.82 4.48 1.69
CA TYR A 195 11.27 4.35 1.81
C TYR A 195 12.03 4.61 0.51
N TYR A 196 11.44 4.35 -0.66
CA TYR A 196 12.17 4.33 -1.94
C TYR A 196 11.57 5.19 -3.05
N TYR A 197 10.44 5.89 -2.85
CA TYR A 197 9.88 6.73 -3.90
C TYR A 197 10.67 8.05 -4.06
N PRO A 198 11.19 8.37 -5.26
CA PRO A 198 12.13 9.47 -5.47
C PRO A 198 11.46 10.86 -5.59
N TYR A 199 10.13 10.93 -5.57
CA TYR A 199 9.38 12.18 -5.74
C TYR A 199 8.42 12.48 -4.59
N SER A 200 8.72 11.96 -3.39
CA SER A 200 7.85 12.16 -2.20
C SER A 200 7.67 13.62 -1.79
N TYR A 201 8.55 14.54 -2.20
CA TYR A 201 8.40 15.99 -2.01
C TYR A 201 7.26 16.60 -2.87
N LEU A 202 6.73 15.88 -3.85
CA LEU A 202 5.60 16.30 -4.69
C LEU A 202 4.25 15.76 -4.20
N TRP A 203 4.23 14.93 -3.15
CA TRP A 203 2.98 14.43 -2.61
C TRP A 203 2.10 15.57 -2.10
N GLN A 204 0.82 15.50 -2.44
CA GLN A 204 -0.18 16.51 -2.08
C GLN A 204 -0.90 16.15 -0.77
N GLU A 205 -0.55 15.01 -0.18
CA GLU A 205 -1.20 14.43 0.99
C GLU A 205 -0.14 13.88 1.95
N ASP A 206 -0.47 13.77 3.24
CA ASP A 206 0.40 13.07 4.18
C ASP A 206 0.35 11.56 3.92
N TRP A 207 1.43 11.01 3.40
CA TRP A 207 1.56 9.59 3.11
C TRP A 207 1.22 8.70 4.31
N ALA A 208 1.55 9.14 5.54
CA ALA A 208 1.20 8.39 6.75
C ALA A 208 -0.32 8.25 6.96
N HIS A 209 -1.10 9.25 6.54
CA HIS A 209 -2.55 9.24 6.60
C HIS A 209 -3.18 8.45 5.44
N VAL A 210 -2.54 8.42 4.26
CA VAL A 210 -3.02 7.64 3.11
C VAL A 210 -3.28 6.18 3.48
N LEU A 211 -2.38 5.57 4.26
CA LEU A 211 -2.56 4.18 4.72
C LEU A 211 -3.85 4.00 5.53
N LEU A 212 -4.17 4.93 6.43
CA LEU A 212 -5.38 4.88 7.25
C LEU A 212 -6.64 4.96 6.38
N ASP A 213 -6.65 5.84 5.38
CA ASP A 213 -7.80 6.07 4.52
C ASP A 213 -8.15 4.87 3.64
N VAL A 214 -7.14 4.18 3.11
CA VAL A 214 -7.34 3.12 2.12
C VAL A 214 -7.55 1.74 2.74
N LEU A 215 -7.15 1.54 4.00
CA LEU A 215 -7.27 0.27 4.73
C LEU A 215 -8.70 -0.32 4.71
N PRO A 216 -9.75 0.44 5.06
CA PRO A 216 -11.13 -0.07 5.01
C PRO A 216 -11.53 -0.59 3.63
N ARG A 217 -11.07 0.07 2.56
CA ARG A 217 -11.37 -0.33 1.17
C ARG A 217 -10.72 -1.67 0.82
N PHE A 218 -9.48 -1.90 1.23
CA PHE A 218 -8.78 -3.17 1.00
C PHE A 218 -9.35 -4.33 1.82
N ALA A 219 -9.75 -4.08 3.08
CA ALA A 219 -10.44 -5.07 3.90
C ALA A 219 -11.74 -5.53 3.22
N ALA A 220 -12.55 -4.56 2.78
CA ALA A 220 -13.83 -4.82 2.15
C ALA A 220 -13.74 -5.41 0.72
N ALA A 221 -12.59 -5.34 0.06
CA ALA A 221 -12.39 -5.76 -1.33
C ALA A 221 -12.37 -7.30 -1.50
N ASN A 222 -13.50 -7.95 -1.24
CA ASN A 222 -13.65 -9.40 -1.24
C ASN A 222 -13.92 -10.03 -2.61
N THR A 223 -13.80 -9.27 -3.71
CA THR A 223 -13.84 -9.78 -5.08
C THR A 223 -12.61 -9.29 -5.86
N ALA A 224 -12.24 -10.02 -6.92
CA ALA A 224 -11.05 -9.68 -7.72
C ALA A 224 -11.15 -8.25 -8.26
N LEU A 225 -12.31 -7.88 -8.83
CA LEU A 225 -12.56 -6.54 -9.36
C LEU A 225 -12.49 -5.46 -8.28
N ARG A 226 -13.14 -5.65 -7.12
CA ARG A 226 -13.07 -4.69 -6.00
C ARG A 226 -11.64 -4.49 -5.52
N TYR A 227 -10.82 -5.53 -5.52
CA TYR A 227 -9.41 -5.44 -5.16
C TYR A 227 -8.59 -4.65 -6.18
N ARG A 228 -8.88 -4.81 -7.48
CA ARG A 228 -8.26 -3.99 -8.55
C ARG A 228 -8.58 -2.52 -8.40
N HIS A 229 -9.85 -2.17 -8.18
CA HIS A 229 -10.23 -0.78 -7.93
C HIS A 229 -9.62 -0.22 -6.64
N ALA A 230 -9.51 -1.03 -5.57
CA ALA A 230 -8.85 -0.62 -4.34
C ALA A 230 -7.38 -0.26 -4.57
N ALA A 231 -6.67 -1.07 -5.35
CA ALA A 231 -5.28 -0.81 -5.72
C ALA A 231 -5.13 0.37 -6.71
N ALA A 232 -6.00 0.50 -7.71
CA ALA A 232 -6.02 1.66 -8.60
C ALA A 232 -6.23 2.98 -7.83
N ALA A 233 -7.13 2.96 -6.85
CA ALA A 233 -7.34 4.10 -5.95
C ALA A 233 -6.08 4.44 -5.12
N LEU A 234 -5.38 3.43 -4.60
CA LEU A 234 -4.11 3.62 -3.89
C LEU A 234 -3.04 4.23 -4.80
N PHE A 235 -2.87 3.70 -6.01
CA PHE A 235 -1.85 4.20 -6.94
C PHE A 235 -2.07 5.68 -7.30
N THR A 236 -3.33 6.09 -7.40
CA THR A 236 -3.72 7.47 -7.70
C THR A 236 -3.29 8.46 -6.60
N ARG A 237 -3.18 8.02 -5.34
CA ARG A 237 -2.74 8.88 -4.20
C ARG A 237 -1.28 9.33 -4.30
N VAL A 238 -0.48 8.71 -5.16
CA VAL A 238 0.91 9.11 -5.41
C VAL A 238 1.00 10.36 -6.28
N HIS A 239 -0.04 10.65 -7.08
CA HIS A 239 -0.02 11.68 -8.12
C HIS A 239 1.11 11.49 -9.13
N ASP A 240 1.21 10.27 -9.68
CA ASP A 240 2.19 9.91 -10.71
C ASP A 240 1.49 9.10 -11.82
N GLY A 241 1.68 9.51 -13.07
CA GLY A 241 1.12 8.79 -14.23
C GLY A 241 1.73 7.39 -14.44
N HIS A 242 2.89 7.12 -13.85
CA HIS A 242 3.55 5.81 -13.88
C HIS A 242 3.06 4.86 -12.79
N ALA A 243 2.40 5.37 -11.74
CA ALA A 243 1.80 4.56 -10.70
C ALA A 243 0.48 3.96 -11.22
N ARG A 244 0.59 2.88 -12.01
CA ARG A 244 -0.54 2.20 -12.64
C ARG A 244 -0.24 0.72 -12.87
N TYR A 245 -1.28 -0.04 -13.20
CA TYR A 245 -1.09 -1.38 -13.74
C TYR A 245 -0.30 -1.32 -15.05
N TYR A 246 0.76 -2.13 -15.13
CA TYR A 246 1.53 -2.34 -16.35
C TYR A 246 1.92 -3.83 -16.47
N PRO A 247 1.43 -4.55 -17.51
CA PRO A 247 0.45 -4.12 -18.50
C PRO A 247 -0.91 -3.75 -17.87
N LEU A 248 -1.85 -3.21 -18.67
CA LEU A 248 -3.20 -2.91 -18.20
C LEU A 248 -3.85 -4.17 -17.60
N ASP A 249 -4.65 -4.01 -16.54
CA ASP A 249 -5.29 -5.13 -15.85
C ASP A 249 -6.55 -5.58 -16.65
N PRO A 250 -6.64 -6.86 -17.05
CA PRO A 250 -7.73 -7.34 -17.89
C PRO A 250 -9.13 -7.20 -17.28
N LEU A 251 -9.27 -7.25 -15.95
CA LEU A 251 -10.58 -7.11 -15.31
C LEU A 251 -11.09 -5.67 -15.41
N LEU A 252 -10.20 -4.69 -15.25
CA LEU A 252 -10.53 -3.27 -15.42
C LEU A 252 -10.77 -2.93 -16.90
N GLU A 253 -10.02 -3.57 -17.82
CA GLU A 253 -10.25 -3.40 -19.25
C GLU A 253 -11.59 -3.98 -19.71
N ALA A 254 -12.05 -5.08 -19.11
CA ALA A 254 -13.35 -5.67 -19.42
C ALA A 254 -14.53 -4.74 -19.04
N GLU A 255 -14.40 -3.90 -18.01
CA GLU A 255 -15.48 -3.00 -17.57
C GLU A 255 -15.79 -1.88 -18.55
N ARG A 256 -14.80 -1.40 -19.32
CA ARG A 256 -15.03 -0.35 -20.32
C ARG A 256 -15.72 -0.89 -21.59
N GLY A 257 -15.61 -2.19 -21.85
CA GLY A 257 -16.16 -2.87 -23.02
C GLY A 257 -15.19 -2.91 -24.23
N ASP A 258 -15.53 -3.75 -25.21
CA ASP A 258 -14.66 -4.09 -26.35
C ASP A 258 -14.87 -3.22 -27.59
N TYR A 259 -15.94 -2.42 -27.62
CA TYR A 259 -16.23 -1.53 -28.74
C TYR A 259 -15.70 -0.13 -28.46
N LEU A 260 -15.13 0.51 -29.48
CA LEU A 260 -14.62 1.88 -29.40
C LEU A 260 -15.23 2.72 -30.52
N VAL A 261 -15.82 3.86 -30.18
CA VAL A 261 -16.21 4.85 -31.19
C VAL A 261 -14.94 5.41 -31.82
N ALA A 262 -14.87 5.40 -33.15
CA ALA A 262 -13.70 5.84 -33.91
C ALA A 262 -13.57 7.37 -33.98
N ALA A 263 -13.45 8.00 -32.82
CA ALA A 263 -13.25 9.43 -32.66
C ALA A 263 -12.30 9.69 -31.49
N ASP A 264 -11.55 10.78 -31.57
CA ASP A 264 -10.66 11.25 -30.52
C ASP A 264 -11.36 12.34 -29.71
N VAL A 265 -11.15 12.31 -28.39
CA VAL A 265 -11.70 13.29 -27.45
C VAL A 265 -10.57 13.92 -26.67
N GLN A 266 -10.68 15.23 -26.42
CA GLN A 266 -9.86 15.95 -25.46
C GLN A 266 -10.74 16.76 -24.52
N PHE A 267 -10.27 16.97 -23.29
CA PHE A 267 -10.94 17.88 -22.37
C PHE A 267 -10.45 19.32 -22.58
N VAL A 268 -11.34 20.19 -23.07
CA VAL A 268 -11.10 21.64 -23.21
C VAL A 268 -12.07 22.36 -22.26
N ASN A 269 -11.55 23.23 -21.39
CA ASN A 269 -12.36 23.91 -20.36
C ASN A 269 -13.27 22.95 -19.56
N GLN A 270 -12.74 21.77 -19.20
CA GLN A 270 -13.45 20.68 -18.50
C GLN A 270 -14.60 20.02 -19.29
N GLN A 271 -14.72 20.28 -20.59
CA GLN A 271 -15.72 19.67 -21.47
C GLN A 271 -15.06 18.65 -22.40
N ALA A 272 -15.70 17.50 -22.62
CA ALA A 272 -15.22 16.49 -23.55
C ALA A 272 -15.54 16.94 -24.99
N VAL A 273 -14.52 17.38 -25.72
CA VAL A 273 -14.63 17.87 -27.10
C VAL A 273 -14.08 16.83 -28.05
N VAL A 274 -14.84 16.49 -29.09
CA VAL A 274 -14.37 15.66 -30.20
C VAL A 274 -13.34 16.45 -30.98
N THR A 275 -12.11 15.96 -31.07
CA THR A 275 -11.02 16.64 -31.80
C THR A 275 -10.81 16.07 -33.20
N HIS A 276 -11.14 14.80 -33.39
CA HIS A 276 -10.98 14.11 -34.66
C HIS A 276 -11.98 12.95 -34.76
N VAL A 277 -12.42 12.65 -35.98
CA VAL A 277 -13.32 11.53 -36.30
C VAL A 277 -12.69 10.78 -37.45
N ARG A 278 -12.53 9.47 -37.32
CA ARG A 278 -11.89 8.63 -38.34
C ARG A 278 -12.74 8.59 -39.62
N GLN A 279 -12.10 8.75 -40.78
CA GLN A 279 -12.76 8.80 -42.10
C GLN A 279 -12.08 7.92 -43.17
N ASP A 280 -11.38 6.86 -42.77
CA ASP A 280 -10.63 5.99 -43.69
C ASP A 280 -11.48 4.90 -44.38
N GLY A 281 -12.79 4.90 -44.15
CA GLY A 281 -13.73 3.94 -44.75
C GLY A 281 -13.67 2.52 -44.17
N LEU A 282 -12.84 2.27 -43.15
CA LEU A 282 -12.71 0.94 -42.52
C LEU A 282 -13.77 0.69 -41.44
N VAL A 283 -14.48 1.74 -41.00
CA VAL A 283 -15.52 1.70 -39.98
C VAL A 283 -16.76 2.48 -40.46
N PRO A 284 -17.96 2.19 -39.92
CA PRO A 284 -19.15 2.96 -40.24
C PRO A 284 -18.95 4.46 -40.01
N THR A 285 -19.51 5.29 -40.90
CA THR A 285 -19.45 6.74 -40.77
C THR A 285 -20.06 7.17 -39.44
N SER A 286 -19.29 7.88 -38.62
CA SER A 286 -19.76 8.42 -37.35
C SER A 286 -20.60 9.69 -37.58
N PRO A 287 -21.71 9.87 -36.85
CA PRO A 287 -22.48 11.12 -36.89
C PRO A 287 -21.78 12.27 -36.14
N LEU A 288 -20.68 11.98 -35.42
CA LEU A 288 -19.87 12.98 -34.73
C LEU A 288 -19.08 13.84 -35.72
N ALA A 289 -18.77 15.06 -35.31
CA ALA A 289 -17.89 15.98 -36.01
C ALA A 289 -16.85 16.55 -35.04
N ALA A 290 -15.68 16.94 -35.55
CA ALA A 290 -14.73 17.71 -34.77
C ALA A 290 -15.38 19.01 -34.28
N GLY A 291 -15.17 19.34 -33.00
CA GLY A 291 -15.80 20.47 -32.31
C GLY A 291 -17.07 20.10 -31.53
N ASP A 292 -17.63 18.90 -31.70
CA ASP A 292 -18.78 18.46 -30.90
C ASP A 292 -18.40 18.36 -29.41
N VAL A 293 -19.25 18.89 -28.54
CA VAL A 293 -19.12 18.73 -27.08
C VAL A 293 -20.00 17.59 -26.60
N ILE A 294 -19.40 16.51 -26.12
CA ILE A 294 -20.13 15.37 -25.57
C ILE A 294 -20.64 15.72 -24.17
N ARG A 295 -21.97 15.74 -24.00
CA ARG A 295 -22.64 16.02 -22.73
C ARG A 295 -22.98 14.74 -21.96
N GLN A 296 -23.41 13.69 -22.68
CA GLN A 296 -23.76 12.40 -22.08
C GLN A 296 -23.28 11.21 -22.92
N LEU A 297 -22.97 10.11 -22.23
CA LEU A 297 -22.72 8.79 -22.82
C LEU A 297 -23.62 7.77 -22.15
N ALA A 298 -24.36 6.99 -22.94
CA ALA A 298 -25.33 6.01 -22.45
C ALA A 298 -26.29 6.57 -21.38
N GLY A 299 -26.77 7.80 -21.59
CA GLY A 299 -27.67 8.51 -20.66
C GLY A 299 -27.01 9.07 -19.39
N ARG A 300 -25.68 9.01 -19.27
CA ARG A 300 -24.94 9.49 -18.10
C ARG A 300 -24.14 10.75 -18.41
N PRO A 301 -24.21 11.82 -17.60
CA PRO A 301 -23.42 13.03 -17.81
C PRO A 301 -21.90 12.76 -17.80
N VAL A 302 -21.17 13.33 -18.75
CA VAL A 302 -19.69 13.24 -18.79
C VAL A 302 -19.06 13.69 -17.48
N ALA A 303 -19.57 14.78 -16.90
CA ALA A 303 -19.06 15.31 -15.63
C ALA A 303 -19.19 14.30 -14.47
N GLU A 304 -20.25 13.49 -14.47
CA GLU A 304 -20.41 12.42 -13.48
C GLU A 304 -19.42 11.28 -13.72
N LEU A 305 -19.27 10.84 -14.97
CA LEU A 305 -18.31 9.79 -15.34
C LEU A 305 -16.88 10.19 -14.96
N VAL A 306 -16.50 11.42 -15.26
CA VAL A 306 -15.21 12.01 -14.86
C VAL A 306 -15.08 11.99 -13.34
N ARG A 307 -16.06 12.51 -12.59
CA ARG A 307 -16.04 12.53 -11.12
C ARG A 307 -15.85 11.14 -10.51
N GLN A 308 -16.46 10.11 -11.09
CA GLN A 308 -16.35 8.73 -10.60
C GLN A 308 -15.02 8.07 -10.95
N ARG A 309 -14.45 8.35 -12.12
CA ARG A 309 -13.18 7.73 -12.58
C ARG A 309 -11.95 8.38 -11.96
N LEU A 310 -12.01 9.67 -11.63
CA LEU A 310 -10.88 10.44 -11.13
C LEU A 310 -10.16 9.86 -9.91
N PRO A 311 -10.85 9.36 -8.86
CA PRO A 311 -10.19 8.78 -7.69
C PRO A 311 -9.34 7.54 -7.98
N GLU A 312 -9.48 6.96 -9.17
CA GLU A 312 -8.80 5.73 -9.61
C GLU A 312 -7.99 5.94 -10.91
N THR A 313 -7.94 7.18 -11.40
CA THR A 313 -7.18 7.52 -12.60
C THR A 313 -5.83 8.10 -12.20
N PRO A 314 -4.71 7.43 -12.53
CA PRO A 314 -3.39 7.93 -12.23
C PRO A 314 -3.07 9.17 -13.07
N GLY A 315 -2.22 10.05 -12.54
CA GLY A 315 -1.77 11.23 -13.25
C GLY A 315 -1.01 12.18 -12.34
N SER A 316 -0.02 12.87 -12.90
CA SER A 316 0.78 13.87 -12.17
C SER A 316 0.01 15.13 -11.82
N ASN A 317 -1.09 15.39 -12.52
CA ASN A 317 -1.99 16.51 -12.31
C ASN A 317 -3.35 16.23 -12.97
N ARG A 318 -4.31 17.13 -12.74
CA ARG A 318 -5.67 17.01 -13.27
C ARG A 318 -5.72 16.90 -14.81
N PRO A 319 -5.01 17.71 -15.60
CA PRO A 319 -4.93 17.52 -17.05
C PRO A 319 -4.46 16.12 -17.48
N ALA A 320 -3.43 15.56 -16.83
CA ALA A 320 -2.95 14.21 -17.13
C ALA A 320 -4.03 13.15 -16.86
N GLN A 321 -4.75 13.26 -15.73
CA GLN A 321 -5.87 12.35 -15.44
C GLN A 321 -7.00 12.49 -16.47
N LEU A 322 -7.35 13.72 -16.85
CA LEU A 322 -8.38 13.95 -17.87
C LEU A 322 -7.97 13.39 -19.24
N ASN A 323 -6.69 13.46 -19.59
CA ASN A 323 -6.17 12.84 -20.81
C ASN A 323 -6.34 11.31 -20.78
N THR A 324 -6.04 10.66 -19.65
CA THR A 324 -6.26 9.22 -19.46
C THR A 324 -7.75 8.86 -19.53
N ILE A 325 -8.63 9.66 -18.92
CA ILE A 325 -10.08 9.46 -18.99
C ILE A 325 -10.58 9.61 -20.42
N ALA A 326 -10.10 10.63 -21.16
CA ALA A 326 -10.50 10.89 -22.54
C ALA A 326 -10.19 9.70 -23.46
N GLY A 327 -8.99 9.13 -23.34
CA GLY A 327 -8.60 7.92 -24.09
C GLY A 327 -9.44 6.68 -23.79
N ASN A 328 -10.19 6.67 -22.69
CA ASN A 328 -11.10 5.58 -22.31
C ASN A 328 -12.58 6.00 -22.31
N LEU A 329 -12.92 7.20 -22.77
CA LEU A 329 -14.26 7.75 -22.62
C LEU A 329 -15.25 7.09 -23.59
N LEU A 330 -14.79 6.79 -24.80
CA LEU A 330 -15.61 6.32 -25.92
C LEU A 330 -15.65 4.79 -26.09
N TYR A 331 -15.17 4.05 -25.09
CA TYR A 331 -15.37 2.60 -25.03
C TYR A 331 -16.80 2.26 -24.60
N ALA A 332 -17.33 1.17 -25.13
CA ALA A 332 -18.68 0.69 -24.87
C ALA A 332 -18.74 -0.86 -24.85
N PRO A 333 -19.66 -1.44 -24.05
CA PRO A 333 -19.89 -2.89 -24.02
C PRO A 333 -20.70 -3.40 -25.22
N THR A 334 -21.34 -2.50 -25.97
CA THR A 334 -22.20 -2.83 -27.11
C THR A 334 -21.72 -2.14 -28.39
N PRO A 335 -22.02 -2.69 -29.58
CA PRO A 335 -21.67 -2.06 -30.86
C PRO A 335 -22.28 -0.67 -31.08
N GLN A 336 -23.25 -0.27 -30.27
CA GLN A 336 -23.93 1.01 -30.33
C GLN A 336 -23.73 1.75 -29.01
N LEU A 337 -23.43 3.05 -29.10
CA LEU A 337 -23.29 3.95 -27.96
C LEU A 337 -24.14 5.19 -28.18
N ALA A 338 -25.13 5.42 -27.30
CA ALA A 338 -25.94 6.63 -27.33
C ALA A 338 -25.14 7.81 -26.77
N LEU A 339 -25.05 8.90 -27.53
CA LEU A 339 -24.37 10.13 -27.14
C LEU A 339 -25.35 11.31 -27.19
N GLN A 340 -25.27 12.21 -26.20
CA GLN A 340 -25.86 13.54 -26.31
C GLN A 340 -24.73 14.53 -26.58
N VAL A 341 -24.81 15.25 -27.69
CA VAL A 341 -23.79 16.21 -28.11
C VAL A 341 -24.38 17.60 -28.27
N GLU A 342 -23.56 18.59 -27.98
CA GLU A 342 -23.81 19.98 -28.33
C GLU A 342 -22.89 20.35 -29.50
N ARG A 343 -23.50 20.78 -30.60
CA ARG A 343 -22.82 21.17 -31.82
C ARG A 343 -23.06 22.66 -32.04
N ALA A 344 -22.00 23.42 -32.22
CA ALA A 344 -22.13 24.81 -32.63
C ALA A 344 -22.85 24.85 -33.98
N SER A 345 -24.03 25.48 -34.02
CA SER A 345 -24.65 25.82 -35.29
C SER A 345 -23.76 26.87 -35.96
N CYS A 346 -23.12 26.50 -37.07
CA CYS A 346 -22.59 27.51 -37.99
C CYS A 346 -23.80 28.33 -38.46
N GLY A 347 -24.01 29.49 -37.84
CA GLY A 347 -24.89 30.51 -38.40
C GLY A 347 -24.26 30.90 -39.72
N VAL A 348 -24.87 30.47 -40.82
CA VAL A 348 -24.65 31.06 -42.14
C VAL A 348 -25.26 32.45 -42.04
N GLY A 349 -24.42 33.43 -41.69
CA GLY A 349 -24.71 34.85 -41.80
C GLY A 349 -24.22 35.38 -43.14
#